data_AF-A0A950Z2W6-F1
#
_entry.id   AF-A0A950Z2W6-F1
#
_cell.length_a   1.000
_cell.length_b   1.000
_cell.length_c   1.000
_cell.angle_alpha   90.00
_cell.angle_beta   90.00
_cell.angle_gamma   90.00
#
_symmetry.space_group_name_H-M   'P 1'
#
loop_
_entity.id
_entity.type
_entity.pdbx_description
1 polymer ?
#
loop_
_entity_poly.entity_id
_entity_poly.type
_entity_poly.pdbx_seq_one_letter_code
_entity_poly.pdbx_strand_id
1 'polypeptide(L)'
;FQLGAGPVFGLGQGGPQFNRAGNKDDMVSGQAGYRLHTHGAKVPVQFLIGTSGWAMYIHSPLGSFDLTGEEGLFQPRQPVTALPIDVFVIGTKDPLAVMNEYARITGYPELPPLWSFGYQQSHRTLGSPEEILEEAKIFREKKLPCDAMIYLGTDFCPNGWNTHNGEFAWNQKAFPDPQKAINELHDEHFKVVLHIVIEGHRLTGRVTDPCTAEALPSGRTADGHWPPDRQELLLAGA
;
A
#
# COMPACT_ATOMS: atom_id res chain seq x y z
N PHE A 1 -24.06 -4.15 16.09
CA PHE A 1 -24.65 -3.15 15.18
C PHE A 1 -25.49 -3.86 14.15
N GLN A 2 -26.56 -3.23 13.65
CA GLN A 2 -27.46 -3.89 12.68
C GLN A 2 -26.79 -3.97 11.30
N LEU A 3 -26.76 -5.15 10.67
CA LEU A 3 -26.22 -5.28 9.30
C LEU A 3 -27.24 -4.82 8.25
N GLY A 4 -28.52 -5.14 8.50
CA GLY A 4 -29.60 -5.02 7.53
C GLY A 4 -29.58 -6.15 6.50
N ALA A 5 -30.50 -6.10 5.53
CA ALA A 5 -30.71 -7.17 4.56
C ALA A 5 -29.72 -7.16 3.37
N GLY A 6 -28.90 -6.11 3.24
CA GLY A 6 -28.00 -5.92 2.10
C GLY A 6 -26.59 -6.45 2.34
N PRO A 7 -25.76 -6.59 1.28
CA PRO A 7 -24.33 -6.89 1.42
C PRO A 7 -23.58 -5.91 2.32
N VAL A 8 -22.50 -6.40 2.93
CA VAL A 8 -21.53 -5.64 3.72
C VAL A 8 -20.16 -5.74 3.05
N PHE A 9 -19.50 -4.62 2.80
CA PHE A 9 -18.18 -4.55 2.17
C PHE A 9 -17.13 -3.97 3.11
N GLY A 10 -15.86 -3.95 2.66
CA GLY A 10 -14.74 -3.36 3.39
C GLY A 10 -13.81 -4.40 4.02
N LEU A 11 -13.33 -4.10 5.22
CA LEU A 11 -12.36 -4.91 6.00
C LEU A 11 -10.95 -5.02 5.38
N GLY A 12 -10.61 -4.09 4.48
CA GLY A 12 -9.33 -4.04 3.79
C GLY A 12 -9.14 -5.13 2.73
N GLN A 13 -7.89 -5.36 2.34
CA GLN A 13 -7.51 -6.30 1.28
C GLN A 13 -7.58 -7.75 1.75
N GLY A 14 -7.97 -8.64 0.84
CA GLY A 14 -8.05 -10.09 1.06
C GLY A 14 -9.40 -10.51 1.64
N GLY A 15 -9.54 -11.78 1.99
CA GLY A 15 -10.80 -12.34 2.52
C GLY A 15 -11.51 -13.29 1.56
N PRO A 16 -12.49 -14.07 2.04
CA PRO A 16 -13.10 -15.15 1.28
C PRO A 16 -13.95 -14.70 0.09
N GLN A 17 -14.67 -13.60 0.25
CA GLN A 17 -15.61 -13.06 -0.73
C GLN A 17 -15.69 -11.54 -0.60
N PHE A 18 -16.18 -10.88 -1.66
CA PHE A 18 -16.39 -9.44 -1.67
C PHE A 18 -17.47 -9.00 -0.66
N ASN A 19 -18.61 -9.70 -0.64
CA ASN A 19 -19.59 -9.57 0.45
C ASN A 19 -19.05 -10.26 1.72
N ARG A 20 -18.94 -9.48 2.79
CA ARG A 20 -18.42 -9.89 4.10
C ARG A 20 -19.51 -10.45 5.02
N ALA A 21 -20.79 -10.21 4.72
CA ALA A 21 -21.89 -10.79 5.48
C ALA A 21 -21.78 -12.33 5.49
N GLY A 22 -22.12 -12.96 6.61
CA GLY A 22 -22.00 -14.40 6.81
C GLY A 22 -20.58 -14.87 7.20
N ASN A 23 -19.62 -13.97 7.41
CA ASN A 23 -18.23 -14.33 7.71
C ASN A 23 -17.73 -13.69 9.01
N LYS A 24 -16.66 -14.27 9.56
CA LYS A 24 -15.86 -13.66 10.63
C LYS A 24 -14.54 -13.16 10.05
N ASP A 25 -14.02 -12.07 10.59
CA ASP A 25 -12.73 -11.50 10.23
C ASP A 25 -11.93 -11.16 11.49
N ASP A 26 -10.78 -11.82 11.65
CA ASP A 26 -9.91 -11.65 12.83
C ASP A 26 -9.06 -10.37 12.78
N MET A 27 -9.08 -9.67 11.64
CA MET A 27 -8.31 -8.44 11.38
C MET A 27 -6.83 -8.59 11.72
N VAL A 28 -6.24 -9.71 11.28
CA VAL A 28 -4.83 -10.01 11.44
C VAL A 28 -4.12 -9.73 10.12
N SER A 29 -3.14 -8.81 10.15
CA SER A 29 -2.26 -8.58 9.01
C SER A 29 -1.40 -9.81 8.79
N GLY A 30 -1.22 -10.24 7.55
CA GLY A 30 -0.43 -11.44 7.29
C GLY A 30 -0.16 -11.72 5.83
N GLN A 31 1.10 -12.04 5.57
CA GLN A 31 1.58 -12.68 4.34
C GLN A 31 1.75 -14.21 4.49
N ALA A 32 1.52 -14.76 5.70
CA ALA A 32 1.62 -16.17 6.05
C ALA A 32 0.39 -16.61 6.88
N GLY A 33 0.00 -17.89 6.82
CA GLY A 33 -1.01 -18.50 7.70
C GLY A 33 -2.49 -18.20 7.40
N TYR A 34 -2.81 -17.15 6.65
CA TYR A 34 -4.13 -16.97 6.06
C TYR A 34 -4.31 -17.90 4.84
N ARG A 35 -5.53 -18.09 4.33
CA ARG A 35 -5.79 -18.89 3.10
C ARG A 35 -5.23 -18.19 1.85
N LEU A 36 -3.92 -17.94 1.79
CA LEU A 36 -3.24 -17.13 0.79
C LEU A 36 -3.51 -17.60 -0.62
N HIS A 37 -3.50 -18.91 -0.82
CA HIS A 37 -3.72 -19.54 -2.13
C HIS A 37 -5.08 -19.16 -2.74
N THR A 38 -6.10 -18.90 -1.93
CA THR A 38 -7.44 -18.53 -2.40
C THR A 38 -7.80 -17.08 -2.15
N HIS A 39 -7.31 -16.46 -1.07
CA HIS A 39 -7.77 -15.15 -0.60
C HIS A 39 -6.69 -14.07 -0.62
N GLY A 40 -5.45 -14.41 -0.99
CA GLY A 40 -4.31 -13.49 -1.00
C GLY A 40 -3.84 -13.05 0.39
N ALA A 41 -2.89 -12.11 0.42
CA ALA A 41 -2.41 -11.48 1.64
C ALA A 41 -3.50 -10.63 2.30
N LYS A 42 -3.48 -10.54 3.64
CA LYS A 42 -4.45 -9.79 4.42
C LYS A 42 -3.84 -8.45 4.85
N VAL A 43 -4.46 -7.35 4.41
CA VAL A 43 -4.17 -5.98 4.86
C VAL A 43 -5.45 -5.42 5.47
N PRO A 44 -5.70 -5.66 6.77
CA PRO A 44 -6.98 -5.36 7.40
C PRO A 44 -7.14 -3.85 7.64
N VAL A 45 -8.33 -3.33 7.33
CA VAL A 45 -8.76 -1.96 7.66
C VAL A 45 -10.12 -2.04 8.33
N GLN A 46 -10.29 -1.51 9.54
CA GLN A 46 -11.56 -1.59 10.30
C GLN A 46 -12.62 -0.62 9.77
N PHE A 47 -12.89 -0.70 8.48
CA PHE A 47 -13.88 0.10 7.77
C PHE A 47 -14.87 -0.82 7.07
N LEU A 48 -16.16 -0.66 7.41
CA LEU A 48 -17.26 -1.44 6.88
C LEU A 48 -18.23 -0.54 6.13
N ILE A 49 -18.80 -1.06 5.04
CA ILE A 49 -19.79 -0.36 4.22
C ILE A 49 -21.00 -1.27 4.08
N GLY A 50 -22.09 -0.91 4.73
CA GLY A 50 -23.40 -1.55 4.57
C GLY A 50 -24.20 -0.90 3.47
N THR A 51 -24.59 -1.69 2.47
CA THR A 51 -25.40 -1.23 1.32
C THR A 51 -26.80 -0.73 1.69
N SER A 52 -27.25 -0.97 2.93
CA SER A 52 -28.49 -0.43 3.48
C SER A 52 -28.42 1.06 3.81
N GLY A 53 -27.23 1.69 3.73
CA GLY A 53 -27.06 3.13 3.84
C GLY A 53 -26.22 3.57 5.03
N TRP A 54 -25.24 2.75 5.42
CA TRP A 54 -24.35 3.07 6.53
C TRP A 54 -22.92 2.65 6.21
N ALA A 55 -21.95 3.35 6.77
CA ALA A 55 -20.58 2.90 6.87
C ALA A 55 -20.05 3.17 8.28
N MET A 56 -19.07 2.40 8.70
CA MET A 56 -18.50 2.46 10.03
C MET A 56 -16.99 2.29 9.96
N TYR A 57 -16.26 3.24 10.52
CA TYR A 57 -14.82 3.13 10.76
C TYR A 57 -14.57 3.06 12.27
N ILE A 58 -13.81 2.04 12.71
CA ILE A 58 -13.37 1.91 14.09
C ILE A 58 -11.88 2.21 14.13
N HIS A 59 -11.52 3.36 14.70
CA HIS A 59 -10.13 3.81 14.76
C HIS A 59 -9.33 3.04 15.80
N SER A 60 -9.89 2.87 17.00
CA SER A 60 -9.28 2.17 18.13
C SER A 60 -10.35 1.64 19.09
N PRO A 61 -10.15 0.49 19.76
CA PRO A 61 -9.03 -0.43 19.61
C PRO A 61 -9.09 -1.23 18.30
N LEU A 62 -8.02 -1.96 18.00
CA LEU A 62 -8.07 -3.03 17.00
C LEU A 62 -8.85 -4.24 17.57
N GLY A 63 -9.55 -4.97 16.72
CA GLY A 63 -10.38 -6.10 17.11
C GLY A 63 -10.83 -6.94 15.93
N SER A 64 -11.69 -7.91 16.18
CA SER A 64 -12.29 -8.79 15.17
C SER A 64 -13.75 -8.44 14.91
N PHE A 65 -14.28 -8.92 13.78
CA PHE A 65 -15.68 -8.76 13.39
C PHE A 65 -16.34 -10.13 13.23
N ASP A 66 -17.50 -10.31 13.84
CA ASP A 66 -18.41 -11.42 13.56
C ASP A 66 -19.63 -10.86 12.81
N LEU A 67 -19.77 -11.23 11.54
CA LEU A 67 -20.86 -10.78 10.66
C LEU A 67 -21.77 -11.95 10.27
N THR A 68 -21.80 -13.03 11.06
CA THR A 68 -22.53 -14.26 10.74
C THR A 68 -24.03 -14.19 11.05
N GLY A 69 -24.43 -13.31 11.96
CA GLY A 69 -25.83 -13.10 12.35
C GLY A 69 -26.49 -11.90 11.65
N GLU A 70 -27.71 -11.56 12.07
CA GLU A 70 -28.40 -10.33 11.65
C GLU A 70 -27.73 -9.07 12.23
N GLU A 71 -27.10 -9.23 13.39
CA GLU A 71 -26.25 -8.22 14.03
C GLU A 71 -24.78 -8.53 13.80
N GLY A 72 -24.02 -7.49 13.44
CA GLY A 72 -22.57 -7.51 13.44
C GLY A 72 -22.02 -7.23 14.82
N LEU A 73 -21.02 -8.00 15.25
CA LEU A 73 -20.33 -7.83 16.51
C LEU A 73 -18.87 -7.43 16.28
N PHE A 74 -18.44 -6.34 16.91
CA PHE A 74 -17.04 -5.99 17.02
C PHE A 74 -16.49 -6.45 18.37
N GLN A 75 -15.37 -7.17 18.36
CA GLN A 75 -14.70 -7.68 19.55
C GLN A 75 -13.29 -7.10 19.66
N PRO A 76 -13.05 -6.15 20.59
CA PRO A 76 -11.71 -5.63 20.86
C PRO A 76 -10.69 -6.72 21.19
N ARG A 77 -9.48 -6.61 20.63
CA ARG A 77 -8.37 -7.52 20.94
C ARG A 77 -7.86 -7.27 22.36
N GLN A 78 -7.69 -8.35 23.13
CA GLN A 78 -7.20 -8.29 24.51
C GLN A 78 -5.65 -8.20 24.56
N PRO A 79 -5.06 -7.59 25.61
CA PRO A 79 -5.71 -6.93 26.74
C PRO A 79 -6.25 -5.56 26.35
N VAL A 80 -7.53 -5.30 26.62
CA VAL A 80 -8.10 -3.97 26.45
C VAL A 80 -7.72 -3.15 27.68
N THR A 81 -6.83 -2.16 27.50
CA THR A 81 -6.70 -1.09 28.49
C THR A 81 -7.98 -0.26 28.42
N ALA A 82 -8.66 -0.06 29.54
CA ALA A 82 -9.97 0.58 29.53
C ALA A 82 -9.89 2.03 29.01
N LEU A 83 -10.83 2.38 28.10
CA LEU A 83 -11.22 3.69 27.52
C LEU A 83 -10.68 4.04 26.11
N PRO A 84 -11.46 4.80 25.30
CA PRO A 84 -12.79 4.52 24.74
C PRO A 84 -12.71 3.77 23.39
N ILE A 85 -13.84 3.24 22.90
CA ILE A 85 -13.96 2.81 21.49
C ILE A 85 -14.25 4.05 20.65
N ASP A 86 -13.38 4.33 19.68
CA ASP A 86 -13.51 5.45 18.76
C ASP A 86 -14.16 5.00 17.45
N VAL A 87 -15.42 5.41 17.25
CA VAL A 87 -16.29 4.94 16.17
C VAL A 87 -16.82 6.12 15.36
N PHE A 88 -16.59 6.08 14.06
CA PHE A 88 -17.11 7.04 13.10
C PHE A 88 -18.18 6.36 12.26
N VAL A 89 -19.38 6.96 12.21
CA VAL A 89 -20.52 6.42 11.45
C VAL A 89 -20.91 7.41 10.36
N ILE A 90 -21.09 6.89 9.14
CA ILE A 90 -21.51 7.67 7.98
C ILE A 90 -22.87 7.14 7.54
N GLY A 91 -23.89 8.00 7.50
CA GLY A 91 -25.27 7.63 7.14
C GLY A 91 -25.60 8.05 5.71
N THR A 92 -25.25 7.23 4.71
CA THR A 92 -25.62 7.45 3.31
C THR A 92 -25.55 6.16 2.51
N LYS A 93 -26.35 6.09 1.44
CA LYS A 93 -26.31 4.99 0.45
C LYS A 93 -25.36 5.29 -0.72
N ASP A 94 -24.89 6.53 -0.84
CA ASP A 94 -23.98 6.93 -1.91
C ASP A 94 -22.55 6.47 -1.60
N PRO A 95 -21.97 5.52 -2.36
CA PRO A 95 -20.62 5.04 -2.12
C PRO A 95 -19.55 6.14 -2.27
N LEU A 96 -19.77 7.15 -3.12
CA LEU A 96 -18.82 8.26 -3.27
C LEU A 96 -18.78 9.12 -2.01
N ALA A 97 -19.94 9.46 -1.44
CA ALA A 97 -20.02 10.14 -0.17
C ALA A 97 -19.39 9.34 0.98
N VAL A 98 -19.61 8.01 1.02
CA VAL A 98 -18.96 7.12 2.00
C VAL A 98 -17.44 7.21 1.92
N MET A 99 -16.87 7.07 0.71
CA MET A 99 -15.42 7.11 0.52
C MET A 99 -14.84 8.50 0.80
N ASN A 100 -15.56 9.57 0.46
CA ASN A 100 -15.12 10.93 0.74
C ASN A 100 -15.08 11.23 2.24
N GLU A 101 -16.11 10.83 3.00
CA GLU A 101 -16.13 11.01 4.45
C GLU A 101 -15.05 10.18 5.15
N TYR A 102 -14.80 8.95 4.67
CA TYR A 102 -13.69 8.13 5.15
C TYR A 102 -12.33 8.81 4.91
N ALA A 103 -12.08 9.28 3.69
CA ALA A 103 -10.85 9.99 3.36
C ALA A 103 -10.69 11.31 4.15
N ARG A 104 -11.79 12.02 4.43
CA ARG A 104 -11.78 13.24 5.24
C ARG A 104 -11.27 12.99 6.66
N ILE A 105 -11.53 11.82 7.24
CA ILE A 105 -11.11 11.47 8.60
C ILE A 105 -9.77 10.71 8.65
N THR A 106 -9.42 9.94 7.62
CA THR A 106 -8.17 9.14 7.59
C THR A 106 -7.05 9.72 6.75
N GLY A 107 -7.32 10.79 6.00
CA GLY A 107 -6.41 11.36 5.00
C GLY A 107 -6.79 10.95 3.58
N TYR A 108 -6.67 11.91 2.67
CA TYR A 108 -6.87 11.68 1.23
C TYR A 108 -5.65 10.99 0.62
N PRO A 109 -5.85 10.09 -0.36
CA PRO A 109 -4.73 9.56 -1.12
C PRO A 109 -4.03 10.70 -1.88
N GLU A 110 -2.70 10.71 -1.80
CA GLU A 110 -1.83 11.58 -2.57
C GLU A 110 -1.82 11.15 -4.04
N LEU A 111 -1.71 12.09 -4.98
CA LEU A 111 -1.50 11.75 -6.38
C LEU A 111 -0.06 11.26 -6.58
N PRO A 112 0.15 9.98 -6.98
CA PRO A 112 1.48 9.45 -7.24
C PRO A 112 2.16 10.19 -8.40
N PRO A 113 3.51 10.14 -8.50
CA PRO A 113 4.20 10.69 -9.66
C PRO A 113 3.79 9.95 -10.94
N LEU A 114 3.72 10.65 -12.07
CA LEU A 114 3.15 10.12 -13.32
C LEU A 114 3.80 8.80 -13.78
N TRP A 115 5.13 8.68 -13.68
CA TRP A 115 5.88 7.49 -14.08
C TRP A 115 5.41 6.21 -13.37
N SER A 116 4.79 6.33 -12.19
CA SER A 116 4.32 5.16 -11.42
C SER A 116 3.10 4.47 -12.05
N PHE A 117 2.39 5.15 -12.95
CA PHE A 117 1.31 4.58 -13.76
C PHE A 117 1.81 3.86 -15.02
N GLY A 118 3.10 4.02 -15.35
CA GLY A 118 3.77 3.38 -16.46
C GLY A 118 4.10 1.91 -16.21
N TYR A 119 4.67 1.25 -17.23
CA TYR A 119 5.11 -0.13 -17.08
C TYR A 119 6.37 -0.18 -16.19
N GLN A 120 6.36 -1.06 -15.19
CA GLN A 120 7.48 -1.23 -14.27
C GLN A 120 8.05 -2.64 -14.44
N GLN A 121 9.28 -2.73 -14.90
CA GLN A 121 9.99 -3.99 -15.06
C GLN A 121 10.59 -4.41 -13.71
N SER A 122 10.25 -5.61 -13.25
CA SER A 122 10.83 -6.19 -12.04
C SER A 122 11.58 -7.47 -12.40
N HIS A 123 12.86 -7.53 -12.01
CA HIS A 123 13.68 -8.72 -12.20
C HIS A 123 13.97 -9.37 -10.85
N ARG A 124 13.75 -10.70 -10.77
CA ARG A 124 13.87 -11.40 -9.49
C ARG A 124 15.31 -11.51 -9.01
N THR A 125 16.27 -11.72 -9.91
CA THR A 125 17.68 -11.95 -9.54
C THR A 125 18.59 -11.16 -10.45
N LEU A 126 19.51 -10.36 -9.92
CA LEU A 126 20.51 -9.70 -10.74
C LEU A 126 21.63 -10.69 -11.05
N GLY A 127 21.71 -11.24 -12.26
CA GLY A 127 22.68 -12.26 -12.62
C GLY A 127 24.09 -11.68 -12.74
N SER A 128 24.24 -10.58 -13.50
CA SER A 128 25.52 -9.88 -13.67
C SER A 128 25.34 -8.35 -13.71
N PRO A 129 26.43 -7.57 -13.52
CA PRO A 129 26.37 -6.11 -13.66
C PRO A 129 25.87 -5.64 -15.03
N GLU A 130 26.12 -6.42 -16.08
CA GLU A 130 25.73 -6.09 -17.45
C GLU A 130 24.21 -6.19 -17.65
N GLU A 131 23.56 -7.17 -17.02
CA GLU A 131 22.12 -7.41 -17.16
C GLU A 131 21.28 -6.19 -16.74
N ILE A 132 21.74 -5.43 -15.73
CA ILE A 132 21.07 -4.22 -15.22
C ILE A 132 20.76 -3.23 -16.33
N LEU A 133 21.73 -3.01 -17.23
CA LEU A 133 21.62 -2.04 -18.33
C LEU A 133 21.16 -2.68 -19.63
N GLU A 134 21.45 -3.96 -19.84
CA GLU A 134 21.04 -4.69 -21.04
C GLU A 134 19.51 -4.78 -21.14
N GLU A 135 18.81 -5.07 -20.04
CA GLU A 135 17.34 -5.09 -20.05
C GLU A 135 16.75 -3.74 -20.48
N ALA A 136 17.25 -2.64 -19.92
CA ALA A 136 16.81 -1.28 -20.25
C ALA A 136 17.03 -0.97 -21.74
N LYS A 137 18.19 -1.33 -22.29
CA LYS A 137 18.49 -1.19 -23.73
C LYS A 137 17.51 -1.96 -24.59
N ILE A 138 17.18 -3.21 -24.22
CA ILE A 138 16.23 -4.03 -24.96
C ILE A 138 14.85 -3.37 -25.03
N PHE A 139 14.36 -2.75 -23.95
CA PHE A 139 13.10 -1.99 -24.00
C PHE A 139 13.16 -0.86 -25.03
N ARG A 140 14.26 -0.09 -25.06
CA ARG A 140 14.45 1.02 -26.00
C ARG A 140 14.59 0.54 -27.44
N GLU A 141 15.41 -0.47 -27.69
CA GLU A 141 15.60 -1.08 -29.02
C GLU A 141 14.30 -1.66 -29.58
N LYS A 142 13.52 -2.35 -28.75
CA LYS A 142 12.24 -2.95 -29.14
C LYS A 142 11.07 -1.96 -29.14
N LYS A 143 11.30 -0.70 -28.78
CA LYS A 143 10.28 0.35 -28.67
C LYS A 143 9.12 -0.05 -27.74
N LEU A 144 9.45 -0.69 -26.63
CA LEU A 144 8.51 -1.08 -25.60
C LEU A 144 8.48 0.00 -24.50
N PRO A 145 7.30 0.48 -24.07
CA PRO A 145 7.19 1.43 -22.98
C PRO A 145 7.62 0.78 -21.67
N CYS A 146 8.44 1.48 -20.89
CA CYS A 146 8.85 1.10 -19.55
C CYS A 146 9.44 2.32 -18.84
N ASP A 147 8.94 2.57 -17.64
CA ASP A 147 9.15 3.79 -16.86
C ASP A 147 10.00 3.53 -15.61
N ALA A 148 10.03 2.30 -15.09
CA ALA A 148 10.82 1.98 -13.91
C ALA A 148 11.43 0.57 -13.94
N MET A 149 12.65 0.47 -13.41
CA MET A 149 13.35 -0.78 -13.14
C MET A 149 13.31 -1.06 -11.63
N ILE A 150 12.81 -2.22 -11.24
CA ILE A 150 12.69 -2.66 -9.85
C ILE A 150 13.71 -3.76 -9.57
N TYR A 151 14.59 -3.53 -8.59
CA TYR A 151 15.62 -4.48 -8.17
C TYR A 151 15.34 -5.00 -6.76
N LEU A 152 15.27 -6.33 -6.63
CA LEU A 152 15.05 -6.99 -5.34
C LEU A 152 16.34 -7.02 -4.50
N GLY A 153 16.15 -7.04 -3.18
CA GLY A 153 17.22 -7.28 -2.21
C GLY A 153 17.62 -8.76 -2.16
N THR A 154 18.82 -9.02 -1.63
CA THR A 154 19.32 -10.39 -1.42
C THR A 154 18.45 -11.13 -0.39
N ASP A 155 18.54 -12.46 -0.34
CA ASP A 155 17.71 -13.40 0.44
C ASP A 155 16.28 -13.60 -0.07
N PHE A 156 15.68 -12.61 -0.72
CA PHE A 156 14.51 -12.85 -1.60
C PHE A 156 14.92 -13.35 -2.98
N CYS A 157 16.20 -13.17 -3.31
CA CYS A 157 16.86 -13.67 -4.50
C CYS A 157 18.32 -14.07 -4.19
N PRO A 158 18.93 -14.93 -5.03
CA PRO A 158 20.32 -15.34 -4.84
C PRO A 158 21.34 -14.19 -4.93
N ASN A 159 21.01 -13.12 -5.67
CA ASN A 159 21.87 -11.96 -5.88
C ASN A 159 20.99 -10.71 -6.13
N GLY A 160 20.94 -9.80 -5.16
CA GLY A 160 20.15 -8.57 -5.21
C GLY A 160 21.00 -7.31 -5.20
N TRP A 161 20.35 -6.15 -5.10
CA TRP A 161 21.05 -4.84 -5.09
C TRP A 161 21.90 -4.62 -3.83
N ASN A 162 21.54 -5.25 -2.71
CA ASN A 162 22.28 -5.27 -1.44
C ASN A 162 22.79 -6.68 -1.11
N THR A 163 23.58 -6.86 -0.05
CA THR A 163 24.17 -8.16 0.32
C THR A 163 23.31 -9.00 1.26
N HIS A 164 22.44 -8.37 2.04
CA HIS A 164 21.48 -9.01 2.92
C HIS A 164 20.24 -8.12 3.09
N ASN A 165 19.09 -8.69 3.42
CA ASN A 165 17.92 -7.89 3.80
C ASN A 165 18.23 -6.96 4.99
N GLY A 166 17.55 -5.81 5.06
CA GLY A 166 17.79 -4.81 6.10
C GLY A 166 19.02 -3.91 5.89
N GLU A 167 19.89 -4.22 4.93
CA GLU A 167 21.08 -3.42 4.64
C GLU A 167 20.83 -2.36 3.57
N PHE A 168 21.55 -1.24 3.71
CA PHE A 168 21.56 -0.12 2.75
C PHE A 168 22.87 -0.03 1.95
N ALA A 169 23.74 -1.03 2.04
CA ALA A 169 24.99 -1.09 1.31
C ALA A 169 24.81 -1.79 -0.04
N TRP A 170 25.50 -1.28 -1.07
CA TRP A 170 25.45 -1.86 -2.42
C TRP A 170 26.24 -3.15 -2.52
N ASN A 171 25.63 -4.17 -3.10
CA ASN A 171 26.30 -5.39 -3.50
C ASN A 171 27.17 -5.14 -4.73
N GLN A 172 28.47 -5.00 -4.52
CA GLN A 172 29.45 -4.71 -5.57
C GLN A 172 29.56 -5.79 -6.66
N LYS A 173 29.03 -7.00 -6.43
CA LYS A 173 28.96 -8.05 -7.46
C LYS A 173 27.84 -7.81 -8.47
N ALA A 174 26.77 -7.15 -8.05
CA ALA A 174 25.66 -6.77 -8.90
C ALA A 174 25.81 -5.33 -9.40
N PHE A 175 26.18 -4.39 -8.51
CA PHE A 175 26.42 -2.98 -8.82
C PHE A 175 27.85 -2.57 -8.44
N PRO A 176 28.86 -2.81 -9.30
CA PRO A 176 30.25 -2.38 -9.06
C PRO A 176 30.41 -0.85 -9.04
N ASP A 177 29.60 -0.15 -9.83
CA ASP A 177 29.50 1.32 -9.81
C ASP A 177 28.01 1.71 -9.83
N PRO A 178 27.34 1.70 -8.66
CA PRO A 178 25.91 1.95 -8.58
C PRO A 178 25.52 3.33 -9.09
N GLN A 179 26.35 4.34 -8.84
CA GLN A 179 26.09 5.71 -9.26
C GLN A 179 26.07 5.81 -10.79
N LYS A 180 27.06 5.21 -11.45
CA LYS A 180 27.11 5.16 -12.91
C LYS A 180 25.92 4.40 -13.49
N ALA A 181 25.61 3.21 -12.98
CA ALA A 181 24.50 2.40 -13.47
C ALA A 181 23.14 3.12 -13.33
N ILE A 182 22.88 3.75 -12.19
CA ILE A 182 21.64 4.53 -11.98
C ILE A 182 21.59 5.74 -12.92
N ASN A 183 22.71 6.44 -13.11
CA ASN A 183 22.75 7.58 -14.03
C ASN A 183 22.44 7.15 -15.46
N GLU A 184 23.04 6.05 -15.94
CA GLU A 184 22.77 5.52 -17.28
C GLU A 184 21.30 5.09 -17.44
N LEU A 185 20.67 4.51 -16.41
CA LEU A 185 19.23 4.22 -16.42
C LEU A 185 18.39 5.50 -16.48
N HIS A 186 18.77 6.54 -15.73
CA HIS A 186 18.09 7.84 -15.74
C HIS A 186 18.23 8.55 -17.09
N ASP A 187 19.40 8.47 -17.73
CA ASP A 187 19.66 9.05 -19.06
C ASP A 187 18.77 8.39 -20.14
N GLU A 188 18.42 7.12 -19.94
CA GLU A 188 17.45 6.38 -20.76
C GLU A 188 15.99 6.53 -20.28
N HIS A 189 15.72 7.51 -19.41
CA HIS A 189 14.42 7.86 -18.85
C HIS A 189 13.73 6.78 -17.99
N PHE A 190 14.49 5.86 -17.40
CA PHE A 190 13.96 4.96 -16.38
C PHE A 190 14.04 5.59 -15.00
N LYS A 191 13.09 5.24 -14.11
CA LYS A 191 13.24 5.38 -12.66
C LYS A 191 13.80 4.09 -12.07
N VAL A 192 14.46 4.18 -10.93
CA VAL A 192 15.00 3.02 -10.22
C VAL A 192 14.29 2.86 -8.89
N VAL A 193 13.78 1.65 -8.63
CA VAL A 193 13.11 1.28 -7.37
C VAL A 193 13.88 0.13 -6.73
N LEU A 194 14.31 0.32 -5.49
CA LEU A 194 15.03 -0.69 -4.73
C LEU A 194 14.12 -1.28 -3.66
N HIS A 195 14.05 -2.60 -3.61
CA HIS A 195 13.32 -3.32 -2.57
C HIS A 195 14.06 -3.22 -1.24
N ILE A 196 13.38 -2.71 -0.21
CA ILE A 196 13.89 -2.71 1.16
C ILE A 196 13.02 -3.60 2.04
N VAL A 197 13.66 -4.38 2.91
CA VAL A 197 13.00 -5.16 3.94
C VAL A 197 13.43 -4.61 5.28
N ILE A 198 12.46 -4.27 6.12
CA ILE A 198 12.73 -3.93 7.51
C ILE A 198 12.77 -5.26 8.27
N GLU A 199 13.97 -5.75 8.58
CA GLU A 199 14.15 -6.94 9.43
C GLU A 199 13.86 -6.58 10.89
N GLY A 200 12.57 -6.49 11.22
CA GLY A 200 12.11 -6.31 12.58
C GLY A 200 12.12 -7.64 13.32
N HIS A 201 13.24 -8.04 13.93
CA HIS A 201 13.17 -9.15 14.92
C HIS A 201 12.54 -8.69 16.25
N ARG A 202 12.57 -7.37 16.53
CA ARG A 202 11.85 -6.73 17.62
C ARG A 202 11.83 -5.21 17.39
N LEU A 203 10.66 -4.64 17.15
CA LEU A 203 10.46 -3.19 17.28
C LEU A 203 9.87 -2.91 18.66
N THR A 204 10.68 -2.40 19.58
CA THR A 204 10.25 -1.99 20.92
C THR A 204 10.65 -0.55 21.17
N GLY A 205 9.71 0.28 21.61
CA GLY A 205 9.96 1.68 21.92
C GLY A 205 8.65 2.46 22.04
N ARG A 206 8.72 3.66 22.61
CA ARG A 206 7.64 4.64 22.58
C ARG A 206 8.17 5.85 21.82
N VAL A 207 7.62 6.13 20.64
CA VAL A 207 7.88 7.38 19.94
C VAL A 207 6.92 8.41 20.49
N THR A 208 7.47 9.46 21.08
CA THR A 208 6.71 10.66 21.43
C THR A 208 7.02 11.66 20.34
N ASP A 209 6.18 11.70 19.31
CA ASP A 209 6.22 12.76 18.30
C ASP A 209 5.38 13.94 18.83
N PRO A 210 5.99 15.11 19.07
CA PRO A 210 5.26 16.29 19.51
C PRO A 210 4.29 16.83 18.43
N CYS A 211 4.26 16.27 17.21
CA CYS A 211 3.53 16.77 16.06
C CYS A 211 3.85 18.24 15.76
N THR A 212 5.10 18.66 16.03
CA THR A 212 5.59 20.02 15.77
C THR A 212 6.36 20.12 14.47
N ALA A 213 6.45 19.03 13.69
CA ALA A 213 6.93 19.13 12.33
C ALA A 213 6.00 20.09 11.57
N GLU A 214 6.57 21.05 10.86
CA GLU A 214 5.80 21.83 9.90
C GLU A 214 5.05 20.85 8.99
N ALA A 215 3.79 21.17 8.69
CA ALA A 215 3.03 20.37 7.75
C ALA A 215 3.90 20.17 6.50
N LEU A 216 4.15 18.91 6.15
CA LEU A 216 4.78 18.62 4.87
C LEU A 216 3.93 19.34 3.81
N PRO A 217 4.54 20.09 2.89
CA PRO A 217 3.81 20.72 1.81
C PRO A 217 2.89 19.66 1.21
N SER A 218 1.62 19.99 0.97
CA SER A 218 0.57 19.05 0.54
C SER A 218 0.84 18.40 -0.83
N GLY A 219 2.05 18.58 -1.37
CA GLY A 219 2.41 18.36 -2.76
C GLY A 219 1.72 19.35 -3.69
N ARG A 220 0.63 20.01 -3.28
CA ARG A 220 -0.22 20.83 -4.13
C ARG A 220 0.28 22.27 -4.27
N THR A 221 -0.04 22.87 -5.40
CA THR A 221 0.10 24.30 -5.66
C THR A 221 -0.84 25.11 -4.75
N ALA A 222 -0.58 26.42 -4.61
CA ALA A 222 -1.33 27.30 -3.69
C ALA A 222 -2.83 27.40 -4.00
N ASP A 223 -3.24 27.07 -5.22
CA ASP A 223 -4.62 26.98 -5.73
C ASP A 223 -5.22 25.57 -5.58
N GLY A 224 -4.53 24.63 -4.93
CA GLY A 224 -5.06 23.31 -4.55
C GLY A 224 -4.91 22.21 -5.60
N HIS A 225 -4.20 22.47 -6.69
CA HIS A 225 -3.91 21.49 -7.75
C HIS A 225 -2.59 20.73 -7.50
N TRP A 226 -2.38 19.59 -8.16
CA TRP A 226 -1.08 18.91 -8.09
C TRP A 226 -0.02 19.67 -8.92
N PRO A 227 1.29 19.48 -8.75
CA PRO A 227 2.28 20.11 -9.62
C PRO A 227 2.21 19.53 -11.05
N PRO A 228 2.65 20.27 -12.10
CA PRO A 228 2.50 19.85 -13.49
C PRO A 228 3.00 18.42 -13.81
N ASP A 229 4.12 18.00 -13.21
CA ASP A 229 4.70 16.66 -13.35
C ASP A 229 3.84 15.53 -12.75
N ARG A 230 2.75 15.88 -12.07
CA ARG A 230 1.72 14.95 -11.57
C ARG A 230 0.35 15.18 -12.21
N GLN A 231 0.11 16.31 -12.90
CA GLN A 231 -1.20 16.66 -13.44
C GLN A 231 -1.52 16.03 -14.80
N GLU A 232 -0.54 15.50 -15.55
CA GLU A 232 -0.74 15.08 -16.96
C GLU A 232 -1.77 13.94 -17.16
N LEU A 233 -2.30 13.34 -16.10
CA LEU A 233 -3.42 12.39 -16.17
C LEU A 233 -4.78 13.06 -16.43
N LEU A 234 -4.90 14.39 -16.27
CA LEU A 234 -6.13 15.12 -16.58
C LEU A 234 -6.11 15.58 -18.04
N LEU A 235 -6.69 14.74 -18.90
CA LEU A 235 -7.25 15.09 -20.22
C LEU A 235 -6.27 15.37 -21.36
N ALA A 236 -5.59 14.32 -21.84
CA ALA A 236 -5.47 14.12 -23.28
C ALA A 236 -6.77 13.48 -23.80
N GLY A 237 -7.88 14.23 -23.81
CA GLY A 237 -9.15 13.74 -24.35
C GLY A 237 -10.42 14.37 -23.76
N ALA A 238 -10.71 15.61 -24.15
CA ALA A 238 -12.05 16.12 -24.44
C ALA A 238 -11.93 17.36 -25.35
#